data_AF-A0A946VQ96-F1
#
_entry.id   AF-A0A946VQ96-F1
#
_cell.length_a   1.000
_cell.length_b   1.000
_cell.length_c   1.000
_cell.angle_alpha   90.00
_cell.angle_beta   90.00
_cell.angle_gamma   90.00
#
_symmetry.space_group_name_H-M   'P 1'
#
loop_
_entity.id
_entity.type
_entity.pdbx_description
1 polymer ?
#
loop_
_entity_poly.entity_id
_entity_poly.type
_entity_poly.pdbx_seq_one_letter_code
_entity_poly.pdbx_strand_id
1 'polypeptide(L)'
;MEEQNQDRITNSTWITRGDSAGLFNAKSETAFTQSVSPAGTRWAFSGLNGNPVDPDFSAANYANLTFSPWRESLGGMGSLQTNIVNRPGVIHIVAEDIYVDILFSEWGSGGGGSFSYSRGSEPAAVPVESIPIAPVWVGACLLLFTAIAAAANRTYGA
;
A
#
# COMPACT_ATOMS: atom_id res chain seq x y z
N MET A 1 -12.78 -24.12 4.99
CA MET A 1 -11.61 -23.21 4.95
C MET A 1 -11.24 -22.90 6.37
N GLU A 2 -9.98 -23.10 6.74
CA GLU A 2 -9.51 -22.90 8.12
C GLU A 2 -9.10 -21.43 8.31
N GLU A 3 -9.43 -20.83 9.46
CA GLU A 3 -9.16 -19.41 9.73
C GLU A 3 -7.66 -19.08 9.67
N GLN A 4 -6.79 -20.07 9.88
CA GLN A 4 -5.32 -19.93 9.91
C GLN A 4 -4.72 -19.53 8.56
N ASN A 5 -5.44 -19.71 7.45
CA ASN A 5 -4.97 -19.36 6.10
C ASN A 5 -5.44 -17.97 5.64
N GLN A 6 -5.86 -17.10 6.57
CA GLN A 6 -6.40 -15.78 6.28
C GLN A 6 -5.56 -14.70 6.96
N ASP A 7 -5.11 -13.70 6.20
CA ASP A 7 -4.51 -12.49 6.76
C ASP A 7 -5.59 -11.40 6.87
N ARG A 8 -5.97 -11.07 8.10
CA ARG A 8 -6.95 -10.01 8.39
C ARG A 8 -6.21 -8.67 8.44
N ILE A 9 -6.14 -7.98 7.31
CA ILE A 9 -5.46 -6.68 7.22
C ILE A 9 -6.27 -5.63 7.98
N THR A 10 -7.57 -5.54 7.69
CA THR A 10 -8.52 -4.65 8.40
C THR A 10 -9.80 -5.40 8.77
N ASN A 11 -10.76 -4.71 9.39
CA ASN A 11 -12.07 -5.29 9.67
C ASN A 11 -12.86 -5.64 8.38
N SER A 12 -12.58 -4.96 7.26
CA SER A 12 -13.24 -5.15 5.96
C SER A 12 -12.50 -6.12 5.03
N THR A 13 -11.18 -6.30 5.20
CA THR A 13 -10.32 -6.94 4.21
C THR A 13 -9.52 -8.09 4.78
N TRP A 14 -9.92 -9.32 4.43
CA TRP A 14 -9.28 -10.56 4.86
C TRP A 14 -8.73 -11.31 3.65
N ILE A 15 -7.42 -11.27 3.42
CA ILE A 15 -6.80 -11.85 2.23
C ILE A 15 -6.58 -13.35 2.45
N THR A 16 -7.07 -14.15 1.52
CA THR A 16 -6.83 -15.59 1.49
C THR A 16 -6.82 -16.11 0.05
N ARG A 17 -6.51 -17.41 -0.08
CA ARG A 17 -6.50 -18.15 -1.34
C ARG A 17 -7.04 -19.56 -1.11
N GLY A 18 -7.86 -20.04 -2.05
CA GLY A 18 -8.35 -21.42 -2.05
C GLY A 18 -7.39 -22.36 -2.79
N ASP A 19 -7.75 -23.64 -2.90
CA ASP A 19 -6.89 -24.69 -3.48
C ASP A 19 -6.47 -24.42 -4.94
N SER A 20 -7.31 -23.68 -5.67
CA SER A 20 -7.05 -23.25 -7.04
C SER A 20 -7.50 -21.81 -7.27
N ALA A 21 -6.92 -21.15 -8.27
CA ALA A 21 -7.15 -19.75 -8.66
C ALA A 21 -6.43 -18.67 -7.81
N GLY A 22 -7.08 -17.51 -7.65
CA GLY A 22 -6.48 -16.25 -7.16
C GLY A 22 -6.88 -15.86 -5.74
N LEU A 23 -6.43 -14.68 -5.32
CA LEU A 23 -6.74 -14.12 -4.00
C LEU A 23 -8.19 -13.64 -3.93
N PHE A 24 -8.83 -13.80 -2.77
CA PHE A 24 -10.15 -13.23 -2.50
C PHE A 24 -10.25 -12.70 -1.07
N ASN A 25 -11.26 -11.86 -0.84
CA ASN A 25 -11.57 -11.27 0.46
C ASN A 25 -12.51 -12.19 1.25
N ALA A 26 -11.97 -13.00 2.15
CA ALA A 26 -12.73 -13.96 2.97
C ALA A 26 -13.81 -13.32 3.84
N LYS A 27 -13.74 -12.01 4.07
CA LYS A 27 -14.77 -11.27 4.83
C LYS A 27 -16.12 -11.29 4.13
N SER A 28 -16.13 -11.21 2.79
CA SER A 28 -17.33 -11.06 1.98
C SER A 28 -17.46 -12.09 0.87
N GLU A 29 -16.39 -12.80 0.53
CA GLU A 29 -16.30 -13.76 -0.57
C GLU A 29 -15.98 -15.15 -0.03
N THR A 30 -16.62 -16.17 -0.62
CA THR A 30 -16.34 -17.58 -0.30
C THR A 30 -15.33 -18.22 -1.24
N ALA A 31 -15.08 -17.59 -2.39
CA ALA A 31 -14.14 -18.06 -3.40
C ALA A 31 -13.72 -16.90 -4.33
N PHE A 32 -12.65 -17.13 -5.10
CA PHE A 32 -12.21 -16.22 -6.14
C PHE A 32 -13.25 -16.03 -7.24
N THR A 33 -13.60 -14.77 -7.49
CA THR A 33 -14.44 -14.31 -8.59
C THR A 33 -13.60 -13.46 -9.54
N GLN A 34 -13.57 -13.88 -10.81
CA GLN A 34 -12.85 -13.19 -11.88
C GLN A 34 -13.24 -11.70 -11.95
N SER A 35 -12.21 -10.85 -12.03
CA SER A 35 -12.33 -9.38 -12.19
C SER A 35 -12.93 -8.63 -11.00
N VAL A 36 -13.34 -9.34 -9.93
CA VAL A 36 -13.91 -8.75 -8.71
C VAL A 36 -12.96 -8.94 -7.54
N SER A 37 -12.43 -10.15 -7.37
CA SER A 37 -11.66 -10.50 -6.18
C SER A 37 -10.21 -9.96 -6.19
N PRO A 38 -9.68 -9.60 -5.02
CA PRO A 38 -10.38 -9.48 -3.73
C PRO A 38 -11.34 -8.29 -3.68
N ALA A 39 -12.59 -8.53 -3.29
CA ALA A 39 -13.61 -7.50 -3.21
C ALA A 39 -13.23 -6.41 -2.19
N GLY A 40 -13.54 -5.14 -2.52
CA GLY A 40 -13.21 -4.00 -1.68
C GLY A 40 -11.74 -3.55 -1.74
N THR A 41 -10.95 -4.12 -2.67
CA THR A 41 -9.54 -3.78 -2.83
C THR A 41 -9.19 -3.36 -4.26
N ARG A 42 -8.16 -2.53 -4.39
CA ARG A 42 -7.48 -2.23 -5.65
C ARG A 42 -5.99 -2.39 -5.45
N TRP A 43 -5.26 -2.69 -6.51
CA TRP A 43 -3.87 -3.11 -6.43
C TRP A 43 -3.04 -2.37 -7.47
N ALA A 44 -1.83 -2.00 -7.06
CA ALA A 44 -0.77 -1.52 -7.93
C ALA A 44 0.47 -2.40 -7.72
N PHE A 45 1.27 -2.57 -8.77
CA PHE A 45 2.53 -3.32 -8.70
C PHE A 45 3.61 -2.57 -9.45
N SER A 46 4.81 -2.58 -8.88
CA SER A 46 5.99 -1.89 -9.39
C SER A 46 6.29 -2.27 -10.84
N GLY A 47 6.43 -1.27 -11.71
CA GLY A 47 6.73 -1.44 -13.14
C GLY A 47 5.62 -2.04 -14.00
N LEU A 48 4.40 -2.22 -13.47
CA LEU A 48 3.25 -2.73 -14.22
C LEU A 48 2.19 -1.66 -14.42
N ASN A 49 1.48 -1.70 -15.56
CA ASN A 49 0.37 -0.79 -15.85
C ASN A 49 0.73 0.71 -15.76
N GLY A 50 1.97 1.06 -16.12
CA GLY A 50 2.47 2.44 -16.06
C GLY A 50 2.89 2.91 -14.67
N ASN A 51 2.84 2.04 -13.65
CA ASN A 51 3.37 2.36 -12.34
C ASN A 51 4.90 2.53 -12.37
N PRO A 52 5.45 3.42 -11.52
CA PRO A 52 6.90 3.56 -11.36
C PRO A 52 7.51 2.27 -10.80
N VAL A 53 8.84 2.23 -10.82
CA VAL A 53 9.65 1.26 -10.09
C VAL A 53 10.28 1.91 -8.86
N ASP A 54 10.94 1.13 -8.01
CA ASP A 54 11.65 1.67 -6.85
C ASP A 54 12.70 2.74 -7.27
N PRO A 55 12.90 3.79 -6.45
CA PRO A 55 12.31 4.01 -5.12
C PRO A 55 10.94 4.74 -5.14
N ASP A 56 10.41 5.07 -6.31
CA ASP A 56 9.22 5.93 -6.44
C ASP A 56 7.90 5.16 -6.25
N PHE A 57 7.97 3.84 -6.11
CA PHE A 57 6.84 2.96 -5.87
C PHE A 57 6.69 2.64 -4.37
N SER A 58 5.69 3.20 -3.71
CA SER A 58 5.33 2.84 -2.33
C SER A 58 3.93 3.32 -1.96
N ALA A 59 3.37 2.78 -0.89
CA ALA A 59 2.10 3.23 -0.32
C ALA A 59 2.16 4.72 0.09
N ALA A 60 3.33 5.23 0.48
CA ALA A 60 3.51 6.66 0.77
C ALA A 60 3.34 7.57 -0.47
N ASN A 61 3.51 7.01 -1.67
CA ASN A 61 3.38 7.71 -2.95
C ASN A 61 2.13 7.29 -3.74
N TYR A 62 1.10 6.76 -3.05
CA TYR A 62 -0.10 6.18 -3.66
C TYR A 62 -0.79 7.08 -4.70
N ALA A 63 -0.75 8.40 -4.52
CA ALA A 63 -1.39 9.37 -5.42
C ALA A 63 -0.81 9.33 -6.85
N ASN A 64 0.41 8.80 -7.02
CA ASN A 64 1.07 8.63 -8.31
C ASN A 64 0.98 7.19 -8.84
N LEU A 65 0.23 6.32 -8.18
CA LEU A 65 0.07 4.92 -8.58
C LEU A 65 -1.25 4.72 -9.33
N THR A 66 -1.19 3.88 -10.35
CA THR A 66 -2.34 3.38 -11.10
C THR A 66 -2.83 2.07 -10.48
N PHE A 67 -4.03 2.12 -9.93
CA PHE A 67 -4.67 1.00 -9.26
C PHE A 67 -5.70 0.31 -10.15
N SER A 68 -5.72 -1.02 -10.14
CA SER A 68 -6.68 -1.85 -10.87
C SER A 68 -7.08 -3.08 -10.05
N PRO A 69 -8.08 -3.88 -10.48
CA PRO A 69 -8.36 -5.16 -9.83
C PRO A 69 -7.11 -6.04 -9.78
N TRP A 70 -6.94 -6.82 -8.71
CA TRP A 70 -5.71 -7.57 -8.40
C TRP A 70 -5.14 -8.34 -9.59
N ARG A 71 -5.96 -9.14 -10.30
CA ARG A 71 -5.46 -9.91 -11.44
C ARG A 71 -4.97 -9.03 -12.58
N GLU A 72 -5.69 -7.95 -12.88
CA GLU A 72 -5.33 -7.02 -13.95
C GLU A 72 -4.09 -6.19 -13.58
N SER A 73 -3.91 -5.88 -12.28
CA SER A 73 -2.70 -5.20 -11.80
C SER A 73 -1.42 -6.01 -12.02
N LEU A 74 -1.56 -7.34 -12.19
CA LEU A 74 -0.48 -8.28 -12.49
C LEU A 74 -0.39 -8.65 -13.99
N GLY A 75 -1.06 -7.90 -14.87
CA GLY A 75 -1.04 -8.12 -16.31
C GLY A 75 -2.10 -9.08 -16.84
N GLY A 76 -3.03 -9.53 -16.00
CA GLY A 76 -4.17 -10.34 -16.42
C GLY A 76 -3.88 -11.86 -16.50
N MET A 77 -4.64 -12.55 -17.34
CA MET A 77 -4.58 -14.01 -17.45
C MET A 77 -3.22 -14.48 -18.00
N GLY A 78 -2.59 -15.45 -17.32
CA GLY A 78 -1.32 -16.05 -17.75
C GLY A 78 -0.06 -15.30 -17.31
N SER A 79 -0.17 -14.04 -16.90
CA SER A 79 0.99 -13.22 -16.50
C SER A 79 1.33 -13.31 -15.01
N LEU A 80 0.40 -13.82 -14.19
CA LEU A 80 0.51 -13.83 -12.74
C LEU A 80 1.82 -14.43 -12.23
N GLN A 81 2.18 -15.64 -12.69
CA GLN A 81 3.32 -16.39 -12.14
C GLN A 81 4.65 -15.65 -12.33
N THR A 82 4.78 -14.89 -13.41
CA THR A 82 5.98 -14.09 -13.74
C THR A 82 5.99 -12.75 -13.01
N ASN A 83 4.82 -12.26 -12.60
CA ASN A 83 4.67 -10.90 -12.10
C ASN A 83 4.51 -10.79 -10.59
N ILE A 84 4.08 -11.84 -9.89
CA ILE A 84 3.66 -11.72 -8.49
C ILE A 84 4.81 -11.79 -7.47
N VAL A 85 5.73 -12.74 -7.62
CA VAL A 85 6.79 -12.99 -6.62
C VAL A 85 7.91 -11.97 -6.76
N ASN A 86 8.46 -11.52 -5.63
CA ASN A 86 9.55 -10.54 -5.55
C ASN A 86 9.26 -9.22 -6.28
N ARG A 87 7.98 -8.84 -6.36
CA ARG A 87 7.56 -7.56 -6.92
C ARG A 87 6.87 -6.72 -5.85
N PRO A 88 7.35 -5.49 -5.57
CA PRO A 88 6.65 -4.57 -4.70
C PRO A 88 5.23 -4.30 -5.20
N GLY A 89 4.26 -4.37 -4.29
CA GLY A 89 2.87 -4.04 -4.55
C GLY A 89 2.31 -3.10 -3.49
N VAL A 90 1.22 -2.42 -3.83
CA VAL A 90 0.43 -1.62 -2.90
C VAL A 90 -1.02 -2.04 -2.99
N ILE A 91 -1.62 -2.37 -1.85
CA ILE A 91 -3.05 -2.61 -1.72
C ILE A 91 -3.71 -1.30 -1.31
N HIS A 92 -4.73 -0.87 -2.07
CA HIS A 92 -5.70 0.14 -1.65
C HIS A 92 -6.96 -0.54 -1.13
N ILE A 93 -7.26 -0.35 0.15
CA ILE A 93 -8.48 -0.82 0.79
C ILE A 93 -9.53 0.29 0.68
N VAL A 94 -10.54 0.06 -0.15
CA VAL A 94 -11.45 1.13 -0.60
C VAL A 94 -12.35 1.65 0.53
N ALA A 95 -12.76 0.79 1.45
CA ALA A 95 -13.70 1.18 2.52
C ALA A 95 -13.06 2.08 3.58
N GLU A 96 -11.79 1.86 3.91
CA GLU A 96 -11.05 2.63 4.91
C GLU A 96 -10.10 3.68 4.29
N ASP A 97 -9.95 3.71 2.96
CA ASP A 97 -9.00 4.53 2.21
C ASP A 97 -7.54 4.39 2.71
N ILE A 98 -7.15 3.13 2.97
CA ILE A 98 -5.83 2.76 3.48
C ILE A 98 -4.99 2.17 2.35
N TYR A 99 -3.71 2.53 2.33
CA TYR A 99 -2.71 2.01 1.39
C TYR A 99 -1.64 1.23 2.15
N VAL A 100 -1.35 0.01 1.69
CA VAL A 100 -0.43 -0.91 2.38
C VAL A 100 0.58 -1.48 1.39
N ASP A 101 1.87 -1.28 1.68
CA ASP A 101 2.96 -1.92 0.95
C ASP A 101 2.97 -3.42 1.21
N ILE A 102 3.20 -4.20 0.15
CA ILE A 102 3.27 -5.65 0.21
C ILE A 102 4.37 -6.22 -0.68
N LEU A 103 4.83 -7.42 -0.34
CA LEU A 103 5.77 -8.17 -1.16
C LEU A 103 5.49 -9.67 -1.04
N PHE A 104 5.06 -10.30 -2.14
CA PHE A 104 4.93 -11.76 -2.18
C PHE A 104 6.31 -12.41 -2.27
N SER A 105 6.63 -13.27 -1.30
CA SER A 105 7.84 -14.10 -1.29
C SER A 105 7.61 -15.43 -1.99
N GLU A 106 6.38 -15.95 -1.95
CA GLU A 106 6.04 -17.24 -2.54
C GLU A 106 4.66 -17.23 -3.19
N TRP A 107 4.57 -17.93 -4.32
CA TRP A 107 3.30 -18.21 -4.97
C TRP A 107 3.29 -19.65 -5.51
N GLY A 108 2.47 -20.50 -4.88
CA GLY A 108 2.35 -21.90 -5.24
C GLY A 108 1.77 -22.11 -6.65
N SER A 109 2.54 -22.77 -7.50
CA SER A 109 2.12 -23.32 -8.79
C SER A 109 1.64 -24.77 -8.61
N GLY A 110 0.46 -25.13 -9.12
CA GLY A 110 0.07 -26.54 -9.24
C GLY A 110 -1.00 -27.08 -8.26
N GLY A 111 -1.91 -26.25 -7.77
CA GLY A 111 -3.18 -26.73 -7.19
C GLY A 111 -3.22 -26.97 -5.67
N GLY A 112 -2.46 -26.21 -4.88
CA GLY A 112 -2.53 -26.24 -3.42
C GLY A 112 -2.79 -24.89 -2.74
N GLY A 113 -3.11 -23.84 -3.50
CA GLY A 113 -3.44 -22.52 -2.95
C GLY A 113 -2.36 -21.79 -2.14
N SER A 114 -1.15 -22.34 -1.99
CA SER A 114 -0.14 -21.76 -1.11
C SER A 114 0.37 -20.42 -1.63
N PHE A 115 0.62 -19.50 -0.70
CA PHE A 115 1.27 -18.21 -0.96
C PHE A 115 1.87 -17.69 0.34
N SER A 116 2.88 -16.83 0.23
CA SER A 116 3.47 -16.12 1.37
C SER A 116 3.81 -14.70 0.94
N TYR A 117 3.61 -13.75 1.85
CA TYR A 117 3.92 -12.35 1.61
C TYR A 117 4.21 -11.63 2.93
N SER A 118 4.94 -10.54 2.84
CA SER A 118 5.08 -9.55 3.90
C SER A 118 4.27 -8.30 3.55
N ARG A 119 3.91 -7.53 4.58
CA ARG A 119 3.29 -6.21 4.43
C ARG A 119 3.99 -5.20 5.32
N GLY A 120 3.97 -3.94 4.90
CA GLY A 120 4.31 -2.81 5.77
C GLY A 120 3.35 -2.75 6.96
N SER A 121 3.82 -2.22 8.09
CA SER A 121 2.91 -1.79 9.16
C SER A 121 1.94 -0.77 8.60
N GLU A 122 0.65 -0.85 8.96
CA GLU A 122 -0.35 0.15 8.57
C GLU A 122 0.24 1.57 8.74
N PRO A 123 0.00 2.51 7.81
CA PRO A 123 0.32 3.90 8.08
C PRO A 123 -0.41 4.25 9.37
N ALA A 124 0.35 4.55 10.42
CA ALA A 124 -0.22 5.07 11.66
C ALA A 124 -1.17 6.19 11.26
N ALA A 125 -2.44 6.09 11.65
CA ALA A 125 -3.47 7.07 11.32
C ALA A 125 -2.86 8.46 11.39
N VAL A 126 -2.89 9.20 10.28
CA VAL A 126 -2.36 10.56 10.23
C VAL A 126 -2.91 11.27 11.48
N PRO A 127 -2.05 11.69 12.43
CA PRO A 127 -2.56 12.42 13.58
C PRO A 127 -3.23 13.64 12.97
N VAL A 128 -4.55 13.74 13.08
CA VAL A 128 -5.25 14.98 12.77
C VAL A 128 -4.50 16.03 13.57
N GLU A 129 -3.83 16.95 12.88
CA GLU A 129 -3.13 18.01 13.55
C GLU A 129 -4.19 18.74 14.37
N SER A 130 -4.18 18.50 15.68
CA SER A 130 -5.00 19.23 16.60
C SER A 130 -4.44 20.64 16.57
N ILE A 131 -5.06 21.52 15.77
CA ILE A 131 -4.71 22.94 15.79
C ILE A 131 -4.86 23.36 17.26
N PRO A 132 -3.76 23.70 17.97
CA PRO A 132 -3.93 24.18 19.33
C PRO A 132 -4.71 25.48 19.20
N ILE A 133 -5.90 25.52 19.81
CA ILE A 133 -6.63 26.77 19.99
C ILE A 133 -5.74 27.61 20.91
N ALA A 134 -4.87 28.42 20.32
CA ALA A 134 -4.11 29.39 21.09
C ALA A 134 -5.13 30.32 21.75
N PRO A 135 -5.07 30.53 23.08
CA PRO A 135 -5.92 31.53 23.70
C PRO A 135 -5.66 32.87 23.01
N VAL A 136 -6.72 33.51 22.53
CA VAL A 136 -6.65 34.87 21.99
C VAL A 136 -6.24 35.78 23.15
N TRP A 137 -4.94 36.05 23.25
CA TRP A 137 -4.44 37.05 24.19
C TRP A 137 -4.83 38.42 23.67
N VAL A 138 -5.87 38.99 24.25
CA VAL A 138 -6.08 40.43 24.24
C VAL A 138 -4.93 41.05 25.03
N GLY A 139 -3.92 41.58 24.34
CA GLY A 139 -2.96 42.52 24.93
C GLY A 139 -1.48 42.14 24.86
N ALA A 140 -0.77 42.87 24.00
CA ALA A 140 0.59 43.40 24.15
C ALA A 140 1.83 42.46 24.23
N CYS A 141 2.75 42.76 23.29
CA CYS A 141 4.20 42.91 23.46
C CYS A 141 5.13 41.87 22.80
N LEU A 142 5.61 42.30 21.63
CA LEU A 142 6.84 42.00 20.88
C LEU A 142 8.00 41.33 21.65
N LEU A 143 8.53 40.21 21.14
CA LEU A 143 9.99 39.98 21.09
C LEU A 143 10.38 39.17 19.84
N LEU A 144 11.45 39.65 19.18
CA LEU A 144 12.06 39.17 17.94
C LEU A 144 12.84 37.86 18.16
N PHE A 145 12.70 36.89 17.26
CA PHE A 145 13.69 35.81 17.11
C PHE A 145 14.57 36.11 15.89
N THR A 146 15.85 36.38 16.14
CA THR A 146 16.91 36.43 15.13
C THR A 146 17.28 35.01 14.68
N ALA A 147 17.20 34.73 13.38
CA ALA A 147 17.65 33.47 12.79
C ALA A 147 19.18 33.47 12.59
N ILE A 148 19.85 32.39 12.99
CA ILE A 148 21.24 32.09 12.62
C ILE A 148 21.20 30.95 11.59
N ALA A 149 21.70 31.21 10.38
CA ALA A 149 21.99 30.19 9.37
C ALA A 149 23.51 30.16 9.10
N ALA A 150 24.11 28.98 9.24
CA ALA A 150 25.47 28.63 8.83
C ALA A 150 25.36 27.32 8.02
N ALA A 151 26.10 27.05 6.94
CA ALA A 151 27.15 27.76 6.24
C ALA A 151 27.09 27.36 4.74
N ALA A 152 27.50 28.27 3.87
CA ALA A 152 27.76 28.01 2.46
C ALA A 152 29.22 27.61 2.26
N ASN A 153 29.50 26.71 1.30
CA ASN A 153 30.72 26.87 0.51
C ASN A 153 30.56 26.27 -0.90
N ARG A 154 30.48 27.15 -1.91
CA ARG A 154 30.77 26.85 -3.32
C ARG A 154 31.92 27.76 -3.78
N THR A 155 33.05 27.11 -3.98
CA THR A 155 34.24 27.39 -4.81
C THR A 155 34.28 28.66 -5.68
N TYR A 156 35.44 29.33 -5.72
CA TYR A 156 36.05 29.83 -6.97
C TYR A 156 37.58 29.74 -6.88
N GLY A 157 38.20 29.23 -7.95
CA GLY A 157 39.65 29.03 -8.08
C GLY A 157 40.41 30.26 -8.54
N ALA A 158 41.70 30.03 -8.79
CA ALA A 158 42.54 30.81 -9.69
C ALA A 158 43.29 29.82 -10.61
#